data_AF-A0A1C7NHL8-F1
#
_entry.id   AF-A0A1C7NHL8-F1
#
_cell.length_a   1.000
_cell.length_b   1.000
_cell.length_c   1.000
_cell.angle_alpha   90.00
_cell.angle_beta   90.00
_cell.angle_gamma   90.00
#
_symmetry.space_group_name_H-M   'P 1'
#
loop_
_entity.id
_entity.type
_entity.pdbx_description
1 polymer ?
#
loop_
_entity_poly.entity_id
_entity_poly.type
_entity_poly.pdbx_seq_one_letter_code
_entity_poly.pdbx_strand_id
1 'polypeptide(L)'
;MSVKQGDQGAFQRLERGEIKLHEFYHDFGQQLSHPSNKEHYRSYLVSTGKAIPQVIPDVTIDGKALFATMMGETATIDPYVFHALERLKASGRFILAALTNNFNLPEDDLQEAEAMGAGAAEKLKSLFDYFFESRVIGLRKPDPRIYQLACETIGIQPHEAIFLDDIGMNLRAANQLGITTIQVHMGRSLEAVKQLERLTGLDLLKESKL
;
A
#
# COMPACT_ATOMS: atom_id res chain seq x y z
N MET A 1 -6.37 8.94 -7.86
CA MET A 1 -6.52 10.41 -7.77
C MET A 1 -5.22 10.99 -7.25
N SER A 2 -4.56 11.89 -7.98
CA SER A 2 -3.37 12.58 -7.48
C SER A 2 -3.69 14.07 -7.47
N VAL A 3 -4.03 14.60 -6.29
CA VAL A 3 -3.99 16.03 -6.03
C VAL A 3 -2.52 16.37 -5.89
N LYS A 4 -1.93 17.01 -6.90
CA LYS A 4 -0.54 17.52 -6.86
C LYS A 4 -0.45 18.79 -6.00
N GLN A 5 -0.92 18.77 -4.76
CA GLN A 5 -0.62 19.84 -3.80
C GLN A 5 0.77 19.67 -3.14
N GLY A 6 1.56 18.68 -3.58
CA GLY A 6 2.85 18.38 -2.98
C GLY A 6 2.69 17.88 -1.54
N ASP A 7 3.73 18.04 -0.73
CA ASP A 7 3.80 17.50 0.64
C ASP A 7 2.78 18.13 1.63
N GLN A 8 1.94 19.09 1.21
CA GLN A 8 1.03 19.85 2.06
C GLN A 8 -0.45 19.42 1.96
N GLY A 9 -0.78 18.41 1.15
CA GLY A 9 -2.16 17.90 1.04
C GLY A 9 -2.67 17.30 2.36
N ALA A 10 -3.99 17.27 2.55
CA ALA A 10 -4.61 16.74 3.77
C ALA A 10 -4.16 15.30 4.05
N PHE A 11 -4.05 14.49 2.99
CA PHE A 11 -3.61 13.10 3.09
C PHE A 11 -2.17 12.98 3.61
N GLN A 12 -1.24 13.81 3.10
CA GLN A 12 0.15 13.81 3.54
C GLN A 12 0.30 14.31 4.99
N ARG A 13 -0.49 15.32 5.38
CA ARG A 13 -0.55 15.81 6.77
C ARG A 13 -1.07 14.72 7.72
N LEU A 14 -2.08 13.96 7.30
CA LEU A 14 -2.59 12.79 8.04
C LEU A 14 -1.52 11.69 8.16
N GLU A 15 -0.82 11.35 7.07
CA GLU A 15 0.27 10.36 7.08
C GLU A 15 1.37 10.71 8.09
N ARG A 16 1.69 12.00 8.24
CA ARG A 16 2.69 12.49 9.20
C ARG A 16 2.18 12.66 10.63
N GLY A 17 0.87 12.50 10.86
CA GLY A 17 0.25 12.73 12.17
C GLY A 17 0.16 14.21 12.54
N GLU A 18 0.15 15.12 11.56
CA GLU A 18 0.04 16.58 11.78
C GLU A 18 -1.40 17.04 12.00
N ILE A 19 -2.39 16.23 11.61
CA ILE A 19 -3.81 16.49 11.78
C ILE A 19 -4.53 15.24 12.26
N LYS A 20 -5.66 15.43 12.95
CA LYS A 20 -6.57 14.34 13.35
C LYS A 20 -7.50 13.94 12.21
N LEU A 21 -8.07 12.73 12.33
CA LEU A 21 -8.93 12.15 11.29
C LEU A 21 -10.17 13.00 10.99
N HIS A 22 -10.77 13.62 12.01
CA HIS A 22 -11.93 14.51 11.84
C HIS A 22 -11.60 15.80 11.06
N GLU A 23 -10.44 16.42 11.32
CA GLU A 23 -9.94 17.56 10.54
C GLU A 23 -9.59 17.12 9.12
N PHE A 24 -8.96 15.95 8.98
CA PHE A 24 -8.67 15.38 7.68
C PHE A 24 -9.92 15.20 6.82
N TYR A 25 -11.03 14.69 7.36
CA TYR A 25 -12.26 14.52 6.57
C TYR A 25 -12.76 15.84 5.99
N HIS A 26 -12.69 16.91 6.79
CA HIS A 26 -13.07 18.24 6.33
C HIS A 26 -12.12 18.75 5.24
N ASP A 27 -10.82 18.78 5.53
CA ASP A 27 -9.81 19.31 4.63
C ASP A 27 -9.75 18.51 3.32
N PHE A 28 -9.81 17.19 3.40
CA PHE A 28 -9.81 16.28 2.25
C PHE A 28 -11.04 16.47 1.37
N GLY A 29 -12.23 16.58 1.97
CA GLY A 29 -13.47 16.86 1.26
C GLY A 29 -13.43 18.20 0.53
N GLN A 30 -12.98 19.27 1.22
CA GLN A 30 -12.83 20.59 0.61
C GLN A 30 -11.81 20.61 -0.52
N GLN A 31 -10.63 20.01 -0.29
CA GLN A 31 -9.57 19.94 -1.29
C GLN A 31 -10.02 19.23 -2.55
N LEU A 32 -10.77 18.13 -2.44
CA LEU A 32 -11.28 17.38 -3.58
C LEU A 32 -12.48 18.05 -4.26
N SER A 33 -13.30 18.78 -3.51
CA SER A 33 -14.42 19.57 -4.05
C SER A 33 -13.96 20.83 -4.80
N HIS A 34 -12.69 21.24 -4.66
CA HIS A 34 -12.20 22.48 -5.23
C HIS A 34 -12.30 22.47 -6.78
N PRO A 35 -12.92 23.48 -7.42
CA PRO A 35 -13.14 23.50 -8.87
C PRO A 35 -11.87 23.38 -9.72
N SER A 36 -10.70 23.73 -9.17
CA SER A 36 -9.41 23.55 -9.87
C SER A 36 -9.12 22.09 -10.22
N ASN A 37 -9.70 21.12 -9.50
CA ASN A 37 -9.51 19.70 -9.80
C ASN A 37 -10.13 19.28 -11.14
N LYS A 38 -11.05 20.08 -11.71
CA LYS A 38 -11.61 19.81 -13.03
C LYS A 38 -10.54 19.81 -14.11
N GLU A 39 -9.54 20.68 -14.02
CA GLU A 39 -8.42 20.71 -14.97
C GLU A 39 -7.52 19.47 -14.85
N HIS A 40 -7.34 18.96 -13.63
CA HIS A 40 -6.64 17.70 -13.41
C HIS A 40 -7.42 16.52 -13.98
N TYR A 41 -8.74 16.49 -13.81
CA TYR A 41 -9.58 15.46 -14.39
C TYR A 41 -9.56 15.51 -15.93
N ARG A 42 -9.63 16.70 -16.54
CA ARG A 42 -9.44 16.89 -17.99
C ARG A 42 -8.10 16.35 -18.47
N SER A 43 -7.02 16.72 -17.78
CA SER A 43 -5.66 16.26 -18.10
C SER A 43 -5.56 14.72 -18.03
N TYR A 44 -6.19 14.10 -17.04
CA TYR A 44 -6.28 12.65 -16.93
C TYR A 44 -7.04 12.02 -18.11
N LEU A 45 -8.20 12.57 -18.49
CA LEU A 45 -8.97 12.07 -19.65
C LEU A 45 -8.16 12.15 -20.94
N VAL A 46 -7.46 13.27 -21.18
CA VAL A 46 -6.52 13.42 -22.30
C VAL A 46 -5.45 12.33 -22.28
N SER A 47 -4.77 12.16 -21.13
CA SER A 47 -3.67 11.19 -21.02
C SER A 47 -4.10 9.73 -21.20
N THR A 48 -5.38 9.42 -20.95
CA THR A 48 -5.95 8.08 -21.05
C THR A 48 -6.71 7.84 -22.35
N GLY A 49 -6.76 8.84 -23.24
CA GLY A 49 -7.52 8.76 -24.49
C GLY A 49 -9.04 8.66 -24.29
N LYS A 50 -9.55 9.00 -23.10
CA LYS A 50 -10.97 8.97 -22.79
C LYS A 50 -11.67 10.22 -23.33
N ALA A 51 -12.92 10.07 -23.74
CA ALA A 51 -13.74 11.19 -24.20
C ALA A 51 -13.88 12.26 -23.09
N ILE A 52 -13.71 13.52 -23.47
CA ILE A 52 -13.81 14.66 -22.54
C ILE A 52 -15.25 15.21 -22.61
N PRO A 53 -15.99 15.22 -21.49
CA PRO A 53 -17.32 15.82 -21.43
C PRO A 53 -17.26 17.32 -21.73
N GLN A 54 -18.29 17.86 -22.39
CA GLN A 54 -18.42 19.30 -22.61
C GLN A 54 -18.55 20.07 -21.28
N VAL A 55 -19.23 19.48 -20.30
CA VAL A 55 -19.44 20.06 -18.97
C VAL A 55 -18.94 19.09 -17.91
N ILE A 56 -18.10 19.58 -17.00
CA ILE A 56 -17.70 18.88 -15.78
C ILE A 56 -18.37 19.61 -14.62
N PRO A 57 -19.36 18.99 -13.94
CA PRO A 57 -20.11 19.65 -12.87
C PRO A 57 -19.21 19.94 -11.66
N ASP A 58 -19.60 20.90 -10.84
CA ASP A 58 -19.05 21.00 -9.49
C ASP A 58 -19.52 19.80 -8.68
N VAL A 59 -18.61 19.30 -7.83
CA VAL A 59 -18.88 18.17 -6.94
C VAL A 59 -18.63 18.60 -5.52
N THR A 60 -19.50 18.17 -4.61
CA THR A 60 -19.23 18.24 -3.18
C THR A 60 -18.89 16.85 -2.71
N ILE A 61 -17.67 16.70 -2.19
CA ILE A 61 -17.13 15.43 -1.72
C ILE A 61 -17.26 15.40 -0.19
N ASP A 62 -18.00 14.42 0.31
CA ASP A 62 -17.92 14.03 1.71
C ASP A 62 -16.59 13.29 1.92
N GLY A 63 -15.64 13.95 2.59
CA GLY A 63 -14.31 13.40 2.80
C GLY A 63 -14.31 12.15 3.68
N LYS A 64 -15.26 12.04 4.63
CA LYS A 64 -15.39 10.85 5.48
C LYS A 64 -15.92 9.68 4.69
N ALA A 65 -17.01 9.88 3.94
CA ALA A 65 -17.59 8.81 3.11
C ALA A 65 -16.61 8.33 2.03
N LEU A 66 -15.89 9.26 1.39
CA LEU A 66 -14.86 8.91 0.40
C LEU A 66 -13.70 8.15 1.05
N PHE A 67 -13.19 8.62 2.19
CA PHE A 67 -12.11 7.93 2.89
C PHE A 67 -12.54 6.52 3.34
N ALA A 68 -13.74 6.36 3.88
CA ALA A 68 -14.29 5.04 4.23
C ALA A 68 -14.39 4.11 3.01
N THR A 69 -14.78 4.65 1.85
CA THR A 69 -14.83 3.88 0.60
C THR A 69 -13.43 3.45 0.18
N MET A 70 -12.46 4.37 0.22
CA MET A 70 -11.05 4.07 -0.10
C MET A 70 -10.47 3.00 0.83
N MET A 71 -10.72 3.10 2.15
CA MET A 71 -10.24 2.13 3.13
C MET A 71 -10.92 0.77 2.96
N GLY A 72 -12.23 0.76 2.67
CA GLY A 72 -12.98 -0.45 2.38
C GLY A 72 -12.51 -1.18 1.12
N GLU A 73 -12.13 -0.46 0.06
CA GLU A 73 -11.54 -1.06 -1.15
C GLU A 73 -10.15 -1.67 -0.85
N THR A 74 -9.33 -1.00 -0.03
CA THR A 74 -8.02 -1.53 0.39
C THR A 74 -8.11 -2.74 1.34
N ALA A 75 -9.27 -2.97 1.95
CA ALA A 75 -9.51 -4.17 2.77
C ALA A 75 -9.68 -5.45 1.94
N THR A 76 -9.88 -5.33 0.62
CA THR A 76 -10.00 -6.50 -0.25
C THR A 76 -8.65 -7.19 -0.41
N ILE A 77 -8.59 -8.43 0.06
CA ILE A 77 -7.39 -9.25 -0.06
C ILE A 77 -7.24 -9.69 -1.52
N ASP A 78 -6.09 -9.39 -2.13
CA ASP A 78 -5.76 -9.93 -3.46
C ASP A 78 -5.63 -11.46 -3.39
N PRO A 79 -6.45 -12.21 -4.13
CA PRO A 79 -6.50 -13.67 -4.02
C PRO A 79 -5.20 -14.35 -4.48
N TYR A 80 -4.50 -13.78 -5.46
CA TYR A 80 -3.24 -14.34 -5.94
C TYR A 80 -2.13 -14.17 -4.91
N VAL A 81 -2.04 -12.98 -4.30
CA VAL A 81 -1.07 -12.70 -3.24
C VAL A 81 -1.35 -13.55 -2.00
N PHE A 82 -2.63 -13.64 -1.60
CA PHE A 82 -3.02 -14.43 -0.44
C PHE A 82 -2.69 -15.91 -0.60
N HIS A 83 -3.05 -16.51 -1.73
CA HIS A 83 -2.73 -17.91 -2.02
C HIS A 83 -1.21 -18.13 -2.05
N ALA A 84 -0.45 -17.22 -2.67
CA ALA A 84 1.01 -17.32 -2.67
C ALA A 84 1.60 -17.30 -1.25
N LEU A 85 1.10 -16.42 -0.37
CA LEU A 85 1.53 -16.37 1.04
C LEU A 85 1.19 -17.67 1.79
N GLU A 86 -0.01 -18.23 1.60
CA GLU A 86 -0.38 -19.53 2.19
C GLU A 86 0.57 -20.64 1.76
N ARG A 87 0.91 -20.69 0.46
CA ARG A 87 1.83 -21.70 -0.11
C ARG A 87 3.26 -21.53 0.38
N LEU A 88 3.73 -20.30 0.48
CA LEU A 88 5.06 -20.00 1.03
C LEU A 88 5.15 -20.42 2.50
N LYS A 89 4.14 -20.06 3.32
CA LYS A 89 4.10 -20.45 4.74
C LYS A 89 4.03 -21.96 4.90
N ALA A 90 3.15 -22.63 4.15
CA ALA A 90 3.00 -24.09 4.19
C ALA A 90 4.26 -24.85 3.75
N SER A 91 5.12 -24.24 2.93
CA SER A 91 6.38 -24.86 2.52
C SER A 91 7.39 -25.00 3.66
N GLY A 92 7.31 -24.15 4.70
CA GLY A 92 8.29 -24.07 5.79
C GLY A 92 9.69 -23.63 5.36
N ARG A 93 9.88 -23.19 4.11
CA ARG A 93 11.18 -22.80 3.53
C ARG A 93 11.48 -21.32 3.59
N PHE A 94 10.48 -20.49 3.88
CA PHE A 94 10.56 -19.04 3.81
C PHE A 94 10.04 -18.42 5.11
N ILE A 95 10.70 -17.35 5.54
CA ILE A 95 10.20 -16.45 6.56
C ILE A 95 9.39 -15.37 5.85
N LEU A 96 8.16 -15.12 6.33
CA LEU A 96 7.29 -14.11 5.75
C LEU A 96 7.30 -12.85 6.62
N ALA A 97 7.70 -11.72 6.04
CA ALA A 97 7.69 -10.44 6.72
C ALA A 97 6.85 -9.40 5.96
N ALA A 98 6.01 -8.66 6.69
CA ALA A 98 5.29 -7.51 6.16
C ALA A 98 6.07 -6.24 6.51
N LEU A 99 6.40 -5.42 5.49
CA LEU A 99 7.07 -4.13 5.66
C LEU A 99 6.19 -3.02 5.11
N THR A 100 5.47 -2.32 5.99
CA THR A 100 4.41 -1.38 5.63
C THR A 100 4.70 0.04 6.08
N ASN A 101 4.37 1.00 5.22
CA ASN A 101 4.32 2.41 5.57
C ASN A 101 2.92 2.71 6.12
N ASN A 102 2.77 2.83 7.44
CA ASN A 102 1.48 3.10 8.10
C ASN A 102 1.36 4.56 8.57
N PHE A 103 0.14 5.03 8.75
CA PHE A 103 -0.17 6.37 9.28
C PHE A 103 0.20 6.46 10.77
N ASN A 104 0.76 7.60 11.19
CA ASN A 104 0.98 7.89 12.60
C ASN A 104 -0.27 8.56 13.23
N LEU A 105 -1.36 7.80 13.37
CA LEU A 105 -2.63 8.31 13.91
C LEU A 105 -2.72 8.15 15.43
N PRO A 106 -3.28 9.10 16.18
CA PRO A 106 -3.73 8.88 17.56
C PRO A 106 -4.55 7.58 17.71
N GLU A 107 -4.56 6.96 18.90
CA GLU A 107 -5.21 5.65 19.12
C GLU A 107 -6.72 5.65 18.83
N ASP A 108 -7.39 6.76 19.14
CA ASP A 108 -8.79 7.04 18.78
C ASP A 108 -9.00 7.04 17.26
N ASP A 109 -8.13 7.72 16.52
CA ASP A 109 -8.19 7.80 15.06
C ASP A 109 -7.82 6.46 14.39
N LEU A 110 -6.96 5.64 15.00
CA LEU A 110 -6.65 4.29 14.53
C LEU A 110 -7.87 3.38 14.61
N GLN A 111 -8.53 3.35 15.76
CA GLN A 111 -9.72 2.50 15.95
C GLN A 111 -10.81 2.87 14.95
N GLU A 112 -10.99 4.17 14.66
CA GLU A 112 -11.94 4.62 13.63
C GLU A 112 -11.52 4.18 12.22
N ALA A 113 -10.24 4.30 11.86
CA ALA A 113 -9.73 3.87 10.56
C ALA A 113 -9.84 2.34 10.39
N GLU A 114 -9.48 1.55 11.40
CA GLU A 114 -9.63 0.08 11.39
C GLU A 114 -11.09 -0.34 11.29
N ALA A 115 -12.00 0.34 12.01
CA ALA A 115 -13.44 0.12 11.88
C ALA A 115 -13.97 0.43 10.47
N MET A 116 -13.28 1.27 9.70
CA MET A 116 -13.55 1.54 8.28
C MET A 116 -12.80 0.61 7.31
N GLY A 117 -12.10 -0.40 7.81
CA GLY A 117 -11.39 -1.38 7.00
C GLY A 117 -9.94 -1.03 6.67
N ALA A 118 -9.35 0.01 7.30
CA ALA A 118 -7.95 0.41 7.06
C ALA A 118 -6.89 -0.56 7.63
N GLY A 119 -7.31 -1.70 8.18
CA GLY A 119 -6.44 -2.74 8.70
C GLY A 119 -6.25 -3.89 7.70
N ALA A 120 -5.05 -4.46 7.66
CA ALA A 120 -4.88 -5.77 7.03
C ALA A 120 -5.81 -6.78 7.70
N ALA A 121 -6.59 -7.53 6.91
CA ALA A 121 -7.45 -8.57 7.45
C ALA A 121 -6.67 -9.50 8.38
N GLU A 122 -7.21 -9.84 9.55
CA GLU A 122 -6.55 -10.71 10.55
C GLU A 122 -6.04 -12.02 9.94
N LYS A 123 -6.79 -12.57 8.97
CA LYS A 123 -6.38 -13.73 8.17
C LYS A 123 -5.04 -13.50 7.47
N LEU A 124 -4.86 -12.35 6.82
CA LEU A 124 -3.61 -11.97 6.16
C LEU A 124 -2.50 -11.75 7.20
N LYS A 125 -2.82 -11.10 8.34
CA LYS A 125 -1.82 -10.84 9.38
C LYS A 125 -1.19 -12.14 9.91
N SER A 126 -2.02 -13.15 10.19
CA SER A 126 -1.57 -14.45 10.71
C SER A 126 -0.60 -15.22 9.79
N LEU A 127 -0.50 -14.84 8.51
CA LEU A 127 0.42 -15.49 7.57
C LEU A 127 1.86 -15.02 7.73
N PHE A 128 2.10 -13.83 8.26
CA PHE A 128 3.44 -13.28 8.43
C PHE A 128 4.02 -13.64 9.79
N ASP A 129 5.33 -13.87 9.82
CA ASP A 129 6.11 -14.15 11.03
C ASP A 129 6.63 -12.85 11.66
N TYR A 130 6.82 -11.81 10.84
CA TYR A 130 7.26 -10.48 11.28
C TYR A 130 6.41 -9.35 10.68
N PHE A 131 6.17 -8.32 11.49
CA PHE A 131 5.54 -7.06 11.07
C PHE A 131 6.48 -5.89 11.37
N PHE A 132 6.87 -5.19 10.31
CA PHE A 132 7.65 -3.97 10.38
C PHE A 132 6.76 -2.80 9.96
N GLU A 133 6.25 -2.09 10.96
CA GLU A 133 5.41 -0.93 10.76
C GLU A 133 6.24 0.34 10.89
N SER A 134 6.24 1.18 9.85
CA SER A 134 7.04 2.40 9.81
C SER A 134 6.80 3.32 11.02
N ARG A 135 5.55 3.33 11.51
CA ARG A 135 5.16 4.12 12.68
C ARG A 135 5.86 3.65 13.96
N VAL A 136 5.88 2.35 14.20
CA VAL A 136 6.44 1.76 15.42
C VAL A 136 7.96 1.91 15.42
N ILE A 137 8.56 1.76 14.24
CA ILE A 137 10.02 1.77 14.06
C ILE A 137 10.58 3.19 13.94
N GLY A 138 9.77 4.17 13.53
CA GLY A 138 10.23 5.53 13.24
C GLY A 138 11.05 5.66 11.96
N LEU A 139 11.09 4.62 11.12
CA LEU A 139 11.72 4.60 9.80
C LEU A 139 10.66 4.31 8.73
N ARG A 140 10.80 4.85 7.52
CA ARG A 140 9.82 4.67 6.43
C ARG A 140 10.55 4.33 5.12
N LYS A 141 9.96 3.47 4.29
CA LYS A 141 10.44 3.26 2.91
C LYS A 141 10.34 4.60 2.14
N PRO A 142 11.37 5.03 1.38
CA PRO A 142 12.51 4.25 0.89
C PRO A 142 13.83 4.39 1.69
N ASP A 143 13.80 4.81 2.96
CA ASP A 143 15.03 4.93 3.76
C ASP A 143 15.75 3.56 3.86
N PRO A 144 17.02 3.43 3.42
CA PRO A 144 17.74 2.15 3.40
C PRO A 144 17.79 1.47 4.79
N ARG A 145 17.76 2.26 5.88
CA ARG A 145 17.84 1.74 7.25
C ARG A 145 16.66 0.86 7.62
N ILE A 146 15.48 1.06 7.01
CA ILE A 146 14.30 0.23 7.32
C ILE A 146 14.49 -1.21 6.81
N TYR A 147 15.15 -1.37 5.66
CA TYR A 147 15.42 -2.69 5.08
C TYR A 147 16.55 -3.39 5.83
N GLN A 148 17.60 -2.65 6.21
CA GLN A 148 18.68 -3.16 7.04
C GLN A 148 18.16 -3.67 8.38
N LEU A 149 17.35 -2.86 9.07
CA LEU A 149 16.70 -3.26 10.32
C LEU A 149 15.86 -4.52 10.15
N ALA A 150 15.08 -4.63 9.06
CA ALA A 150 14.27 -5.81 8.81
C ALA A 150 15.15 -7.06 8.62
N CYS A 151 16.21 -6.98 7.81
CA CYS A 151 17.16 -8.07 7.61
C CYS A 151 17.87 -8.47 8.91
N GLU A 152 18.35 -7.50 9.69
CA GLU A 152 19.01 -7.73 10.99
C GLU A 152 18.07 -8.38 12.00
N THR A 153 16.81 -7.93 12.08
CA THR A 153 15.80 -8.48 12.99
C THR A 153 15.44 -9.93 12.64
N ILE A 154 15.35 -10.23 11.34
CA ILE A 154 15.07 -11.59 10.85
C ILE A 154 16.33 -12.48 10.96
N GLY A 155 17.53 -11.89 10.96
CA GLY A 155 18.79 -12.61 10.99
C GLY A 155 19.28 -13.09 9.62
N ILE A 156 18.95 -12.36 8.54
CA ILE A 156 19.34 -12.69 7.16
C ILE A 156 20.19 -11.59 6.53
N GLN A 157 20.92 -11.93 5.47
CA GLN A 157 21.58 -10.97 4.60
C GLN A 157 20.61 -10.41 3.55
N PRO A 158 20.81 -9.18 3.06
CA PRO A 158 19.93 -8.58 2.04
C PRO A 158 19.71 -9.45 0.79
N HIS A 159 20.75 -10.13 0.30
CA HIS A 159 20.66 -10.97 -0.91
C HIS A 159 19.84 -12.25 -0.73
N GLU A 160 19.50 -12.61 0.51
CA GLU A 160 18.62 -13.74 0.84
C GLU A 160 17.14 -13.34 0.80
N ALA A 161 16.84 -12.04 0.71
CA ALA A 161 15.49 -11.52 0.71
C ALA A 161 14.93 -11.28 -0.71
N ILE A 162 13.64 -11.53 -0.86
CA ILE A 162 12.84 -11.09 -2.01
C ILE A 162 11.81 -10.07 -1.49
N PHE A 163 11.80 -8.87 -2.05
CA PHE A 163 10.92 -7.77 -1.65
C PHE A 163 9.95 -7.39 -2.77
N LEU A 164 8.65 -7.36 -2.42
CA LEU A 164 7.55 -6.99 -3.31
C LEU A 164 6.97 -5.66 -2.86
N ASP A 165 6.81 -4.72 -3.79
CA ASP A 165 6.25 -3.38 -3.54
C ASP A 165 5.68 -2.82 -4.86
N ASP A 166 4.68 -1.96 -4.79
CA ASP A 166 4.10 -1.29 -5.95
C ASP A 166 4.89 -0.03 -6.34
N ILE A 167 5.57 0.59 -5.37
CA ILE A 167 6.29 1.84 -5.53
C ILE A 167 7.74 1.58 -5.94
N GLY A 168 8.07 1.90 -7.19
CA GLY A 168 9.41 1.68 -7.74
C GLY A 168 10.55 2.37 -6.99
N MET A 169 10.30 3.46 -6.26
CA MET A 169 11.31 4.11 -5.42
C MET A 169 11.72 3.25 -4.22
N ASN A 170 10.76 2.57 -3.58
CA ASN A 170 11.01 1.63 -2.49
C ASN A 170 11.84 0.45 -2.99
N LEU A 171 11.48 -0.10 -4.16
CA LEU A 171 12.22 -1.20 -4.78
C LEU A 171 13.66 -0.82 -5.11
N ARG A 172 13.90 0.38 -5.65
CA ARG A 172 15.27 0.83 -5.95
C ARG A 172 16.13 0.90 -4.69
N ALA A 173 15.60 1.40 -3.57
CA ALA A 173 16.34 1.45 -2.32
C ALA A 173 16.66 0.05 -1.76
N ALA A 174 15.69 -0.87 -1.81
CA ALA A 174 15.91 -2.26 -1.43
C ALA A 174 16.98 -2.93 -2.31
N ASN A 175 16.88 -2.75 -3.64
CA ASN A 175 17.79 -3.36 -4.60
C ASN A 175 19.25 -2.86 -4.45
N GLN A 176 19.45 -1.60 -4.09
CA GLN A 176 20.78 -1.05 -3.80
C GLN A 176 21.48 -1.75 -2.62
N LEU A 177 20.72 -2.38 -1.72
CA LEU A 177 21.25 -3.17 -0.61
C LEU A 177 21.53 -4.63 -1.01
N GLY A 178 21.17 -5.03 -2.23
CA GLY A 178 21.30 -6.40 -2.72
C GLY A 178 20.03 -7.24 -2.60
N ILE A 179 18.91 -6.66 -2.16
CA ILE A 179 17.61 -7.35 -2.07
C ILE A 179 17.07 -7.62 -3.47
N THR A 180 16.59 -8.85 -3.71
CA THR A 180 15.89 -9.17 -4.96
C THR A 180 14.52 -8.52 -4.95
N THR A 181 14.16 -7.77 -5.99
CA THR A 181 12.91 -6.98 -6.00
C THR A 181 11.95 -7.38 -7.10
N ILE A 182 10.66 -7.41 -6.79
CA ILE A 182 9.57 -7.59 -7.77
C ILE A 182 8.61 -6.40 -7.65
N GLN A 183 8.34 -5.74 -8.78
CA GLN A 183 7.33 -4.68 -8.80
C GLN A 183 5.93 -5.26 -8.97
N VAL A 184 5.01 -4.85 -8.11
CA VAL A 184 3.59 -5.21 -8.19
C VAL A 184 2.82 -4.07 -8.84
N HIS A 185 2.41 -4.23 -10.10
CA HIS A 185 1.55 -3.24 -10.73
C HIS A 185 0.09 -3.44 -10.29
N MET A 186 -0.61 -2.33 -10.03
CA MET A 186 -2.03 -2.35 -9.67
C MET A 186 -2.85 -3.14 -10.71
N GLY A 187 -3.63 -4.11 -10.23
CA GLY A 187 -4.42 -5.02 -11.07
C GLY A 187 -3.62 -6.09 -11.82
N ARG A 188 -2.32 -6.26 -11.56
CA ARG A 188 -1.44 -7.26 -12.19
C ARG A 188 -0.63 -8.07 -11.18
N SER A 189 -1.19 -8.33 -10.00
CA SER A 189 -0.58 -9.17 -8.97
C SER A 189 -0.20 -10.57 -9.46
N LEU A 190 -1.00 -11.16 -10.35
CA LEU A 190 -0.69 -12.46 -10.97
C LEU A 190 0.69 -12.49 -11.65
N GLU A 191 1.09 -11.41 -12.32
CA GLU A 191 2.41 -11.35 -12.99
C GLU A 191 3.55 -11.33 -11.97
N ALA A 192 3.36 -10.62 -10.85
CA ALA A 192 4.31 -10.58 -9.75
C ALA A 192 4.42 -11.94 -9.05
N VAL A 193 3.30 -12.63 -8.82
CA VAL A 193 3.31 -13.98 -8.24
C VAL A 193 4.00 -14.99 -9.17
N LYS A 194 3.80 -14.90 -10.49
CA LYS A 194 4.56 -15.73 -11.46
C LYS A 194 6.07 -15.48 -11.40
N GLN A 195 6.50 -14.24 -11.16
CA GLN A 195 7.91 -13.92 -10.96
C GLN A 195 8.42 -14.55 -9.67
N LEU A 196 7.65 -14.45 -8.59
CA LEU A 196 7.99 -15.04 -7.29
C LEU A 196 8.08 -16.57 -7.35
N GLU A 197 7.16 -17.23 -8.06
CA GLU A 197 7.19 -18.69 -8.30
C GLU A 197 8.50 -19.13 -8.98
N ARG A 198 8.98 -18.39 -9.99
CA ARG A 198 10.26 -18.69 -10.65
C ARG A 198 11.46 -18.54 -9.72
N LEU A 199 11.45 -17.56 -8.84
CA LEU A 199 12.56 -17.32 -7.90
C LEU A 199 12.57 -18.33 -6.75
N THR A 200 11.39 -18.71 -6.26
CA THR A 200 11.25 -19.63 -5.12
C THR A 200 11.29 -21.10 -5.54
N GLY A 201 10.98 -21.40 -6.80
CA GLY A 201 10.81 -22.76 -7.31
C GLY A 201 9.57 -23.47 -6.74
N LEU A 202 8.65 -22.74 -6.10
CA LEU A 202 7.40 -23.28 -5.56
C LEU A 202 6.26 -23.03 -6.52
N ASP A 203 5.33 -23.99 -6.63
CA ASP A 203 4.06 -23.78 -7.30
C ASP A 203 3.13 -22.94 -6.40
N LEU A 204 3.03 -21.64 -6.72
CA LEU A 204 2.31 -20.62 -5.96
C LEU A 204 0.92 -20.35 -6.53
N LEU A 205 0.62 -20.83 -7.74
CA LEU A 205 -0.63 -20.52 -8.45
C LEU A 205 -1.56 -21.71 -8.63
N LYS A 206 -1.10 -22.95 -8.42
CA LYS A 206 -1.97 -24.12 -8.52
C LYS A 206 -2.88 -24.21 -7.31
N GLU A 207 -4.17 -24.40 -7.57
CA GLU A 207 -5.15 -24.65 -6.52
C GLU A 207 -4.75 -25.90 -5.72
N SER A 208 -4.77 -25.78 -4.38
CA SER A 208 -4.69 -26.96 -3.52
C SER A 208 -5.90 -27.83 -3.84
N LYS A 209 -5.69 -29.04 -4.35
CA LYS A 209 -6.74 -30.06 -4.35
C LYS A 209 -7.10 -30.31 -2.89
N LEU A 210 -8.31 -29.89 -2.49
CA LEU A 210 -8.97 -30.38 -1.28
C LEU A 210 -9.11 -31.90 -1.34
#